data_AF-A0A553FQ25-F1
#
_entry.id   AF-A0A553FQ25-F1
#
_cell.length_a   1.000
_cell.length_b   1.000
_cell.length_c   1.000
_cell.angle_alpha   90.00
_cell.angle_beta   90.00
_cell.angle_gamma   90.00
#
_symmetry.space_group_name_H-M   'P 1'
#
loop_
_entity.id
_entity.type
_entity.pdbx_description
1 polymer ?
#
loop_
_entity_poly.entity_id
_entity_poly.type
_entity_poly.pdbx_seq_one_letter_code
_entity_poly.pdbx_strand_id
1 'polypeptide(L)'
;MEHYEISKTDLLAIERTRLANERTSLAYFRSFIVFLSSGFVILKIEVLSNLQVLGISFIVIAFIFLIVGIARFLYVKKKIKKFYKYK
;
A
#
# COMPACT_ATOMS: atom_id res chain seq x y z
N MET A 1 16.65 -37.04 -1.04
CA MET A 1 16.21 -35.63 -1.02
C MET A 1 14.81 -35.64 -1.59
N GLU A 2 13.80 -35.41 -0.76
CA GLU A 2 12.39 -35.59 -1.12
C GLU A 2 11.91 -34.33 -1.86
N HIS A 3 11.65 -34.45 -3.16
CA HIS A 3 11.05 -33.37 -3.95
C HIS A 3 9.57 -33.25 -3.55
N TYR A 4 9.28 -32.40 -2.58
CA TYR A 4 7.90 -32.08 -2.20
C TYR A 4 7.28 -31.25 -3.33
N GLU A 5 6.47 -31.89 -4.18
CA GLU A 5 5.63 -31.18 -5.13
C GLU A 5 4.66 -30.28 -4.37
N ILE A 6 4.65 -29.00 -4.74
CA ILE A 6 3.73 -28.02 -4.19
C ILE A 6 2.32 -28.44 -4.59
N SER A 7 1.50 -28.80 -3.61
CA SER A 7 0.11 -29.19 -3.87
C SER A 7 -0.68 -28.02 -4.47
N LYS A 8 -1.71 -28.30 -5.28
CA LYS A 8 -2.61 -27.27 -5.82
C LYS A 8 -3.21 -26.39 -4.72
N THR A 9 -3.40 -26.92 -3.52
CA THR A 9 -3.86 -26.19 -2.34
C THR A 9 -2.84 -25.14 -1.87
N ASP A 10 -1.55 -25.47 -1.91
CA ASP A 10 -0.46 -24.56 -1.52
C ASP A 10 -0.34 -23.41 -2.52
N LEU A 11 -0.46 -23.69 -3.82
CA LEU A 11 -0.53 -22.66 -4.86
C LEU A 11 -1.68 -21.68 -4.60
N LEU A 12 -2.88 -22.20 -4.32
CA LEU A 12 -4.05 -21.38 -4.03
C LEU A 12 -3.91 -20.59 -2.73
N ALA A 13 -3.20 -21.11 -1.73
CA ALA A 13 -2.91 -20.39 -0.48
C ALA A 13 -1.95 -19.21 -0.71
N ILE A 14 -0.95 -19.38 -1.58
CA ILE A 14 -0.02 -18.32 -2.00
C ILE A 14 -0.76 -17.23 -2.77
N GLU A 15 -1.61 -17.61 -3.73
CA GLU A 15 -2.41 -16.67 -4.54
C GLU A 15 -3.31 -15.81 -3.65
N ARG A 16 -3.98 -16.42 -2.66
CA ARG A 16 -4.79 -15.70 -1.66
C ARG A 16 -3.97 -14.71 -0.84
N THR A 17 -2.76 -15.08 -0.45
CA THR A 17 -1.85 -14.18 0.29
C THR A 17 -1.36 -13.03 -0.59
N ARG A 18 -1.08 -13.28 -1.88
CA ARG A 18 -0.72 -12.26 -2.86
C ARG A 18 -1.86 -11.26 -3.06
N LEU A 19 -3.08 -11.75 -3.33
CA LEU A 19 -4.26 -10.92 -3.54
C LEU A 19 -4.60 -10.09 -2.29
N ALA A 20 -4.43 -10.66 -1.09
CA ALA A 20 -4.61 -9.92 0.15
C ALA A 20 -3.58 -8.78 0.32
N ASN A 21 -2.32 -8.99 -0.11
CA ASN A 21 -1.29 -7.96 -0.09
C ASN A 21 -1.56 -6.84 -1.10
N GLU A 22 -1.98 -7.19 -2.32
CA GLU A 22 -2.40 -6.23 -3.36
C GLU A 22 -3.59 -5.40 -2.89
N ARG A 23 -4.63 -6.04 -2.34
CA ARG A 23 -5.78 -5.35 -1.74
C ARG A 23 -5.34 -4.34 -0.68
N THR A 24 -4.39 -4.71 0.17
CA THR A 24 -3.92 -3.83 1.25
C THR A 24 -3.10 -2.66 0.70
N SER A 25 -2.26 -2.89 -0.32
CA SER A 25 -1.56 -1.83 -1.04
C SER A 25 -2.53 -0.85 -1.71
N LEU A 26 -3.58 -1.36 -2.36
CA LEU A 26 -4.64 -0.55 -2.97
C LEU A 26 -5.42 0.25 -1.92
N ALA A 27 -5.59 -0.28 -0.70
CA ALA A 27 -6.19 0.48 0.40
C ALA A 27 -5.32 1.68 0.81
N TYR A 28 -4.00 1.53 0.92
CA TYR A 28 -3.10 2.67 1.15
C TYR A 28 -3.15 3.70 0.02
N PHE A 29 -3.22 3.24 -1.24
CA PHE A 29 -3.35 4.13 -2.39
C PHE A 29 -4.67 4.90 -2.39
N ARG A 30 -5.77 4.26 -1.98
CA ARG A 30 -7.05 4.95 -1.76
C ARG A 30 -6.92 6.07 -0.73
N SER A 31 -6.34 5.77 0.44
CA SER A 31 -6.12 6.79 1.47
C SER A 31 -5.23 7.92 0.95
N PHE A 32 -4.15 7.61 0.22
CA PHE A 32 -3.31 8.61 -0.43
C PHE A 32 -4.13 9.57 -1.31
N ILE A 33 -4.95 9.06 -2.23
CA ILE A 33 -5.75 9.91 -3.13
C ILE A 33 -6.72 10.80 -2.35
N VAL A 34 -7.41 10.25 -1.33
CA VAL A 34 -8.38 11.00 -0.53
C VAL A 34 -7.70 12.15 0.21
N PHE A 35 -6.59 11.90 0.91
CA PHE A 35 -5.88 12.95 1.63
C PHE A 35 -5.24 13.97 0.69
N LEU A 36 -4.68 13.51 -0.43
CA LEU A 36 -4.06 14.40 -1.42
C LEU A 36 -5.10 15.33 -2.04
N SER A 37 -6.25 14.80 -2.48
CA SER A 37 -7.31 15.59 -3.08
C SER A 37 -7.90 16.58 -2.08
N SER A 38 -8.18 16.15 -0.85
CA SER A 38 -8.64 17.04 0.21
C SER A 38 -7.63 18.15 0.52
N GLY A 39 -6.33 17.83 0.58
CA GLY A 39 -5.27 18.83 0.77
C GLY A 39 -5.25 19.87 -0.35
N PHE A 40 -5.32 19.43 -1.62
CA PHE A 40 -5.39 20.35 -2.76
C PHE A 40 -6.64 21.23 -2.75
N VAL A 41 -7.80 20.68 -2.42
CA VAL A 41 -9.06 21.44 -2.32
C VAL A 41 -8.94 22.52 -1.25
N ILE A 42 -8.40 22.20 -0.07
CA ILE A 42 -8.19 23.17 1.02
C ILE A 42 -7.27 24.31 0.58
N LEU A 43 -6.18 23.99 -0.13
CA LEU A 43 -5.21 25.00 -0.59
C LEU A 43 -5.75 25.90 -1.71
N LYS A 44 -6.69 25.42 -2.52
CA LYS A 44 -7.27 26.16 -3.66
C LYS A 44 -8.43 27.08 -3.30
N ILE A 45 -9.12 26.83 -2.19
CA ILE A 45 -10.29 27.62 -1.79
C ILE A 45 -9.85 28.83 -0.96
N GLU A 46 -10.07 30.04 -1.49
CA GLU A 46 -9.68 31.30 -0.84
C GLU A 46 -10.32 31.52 0.55
N VAL A 47 -11.55 31.02 0.74
CA VAL A 47 -12.26 31.04 2.03
C VAL A 47 -11.52 30.23 3.11
N LEU A 48 -10.70 29.25 2.72
CA LEU A 48 -9.88 28.42 3.61
C LEU A 48 -8.42 28.88 3.70
N SER A 49 -8.10 30.13 3.33
CA SER A 49 -6.73 30.67 3.40
C SER A 49 -6.08 30.55 4.79
N ASN A 50 -6.85 30.68 5.87
CA ASN A 50 -6.36 30.46 7.25
C ASN A 50 -6.02 28.99 7.56
N LEU A 51 -6.45 28.04 6.71
CA LEU A 51 -6.26 26.59 6.86
C LEU A 51 -5.16 26.05 5.94
N GLN A 52 -4.29 26.90 5.39
CA GLN A 52 -3.17 26.47 4.55
C GLN A 52 -2.28 25.43 5.24
N VAL A 53 -2.02 25.60 6.54
CA VAL A 53 -1.25 24.63 7.35
C VAL A 53 -1.93 23.25 7.34
N LEU A 54 -3.26 23.21 7.44
CA LEU A 54 -4.02 21.97 7.38
C LEU A 54 -3.92 21.32 5.99
N GLY A 55 -4.05 22.11 4.91
CA GLY A 55 -3.90 21.62 3.54
C GLY A 55 -2.52 21.00 3.29
N ILE A 56 -1.45 21.66 3.74
CA ILE A 56 -0.07 21.13 3.66
C ILE A 56 0.06 19.84 4.49
N SER A 57 -0.50 19.80 5.71
CA SER A 57 -0.46 18.60 6.55
C SER A 57 -1.13 17.39 5.88
N PHE A 58 -2.23 17.61 5.16
CA PHE A 58 -2.92 16.55 4.42
C PHE A 58 -2.08 16.01 3.27
N ILE A 59 -1.37 16.89 2.55
CA ILE A 59 -0.44 16.47 1.49
C ILE A 59 0.72 15.65 2.09
N VAL A 60 1.30 16.08 3.21
CA VAL A 60 2.37 15.33 3.89
C VAL A 60 1.87 13.95 4.32
N ILE A 61 0.69 13.88 4.96
CA ILE A 61 0.07 12.62 5.38
C ILE A 61 -0.21 11.70 4.19
N ALA A 62 -0.65 12.26 3.04
CA ALA A 62 -0.85 11.50 1.83
C ALA A 62 0.46 10.79 1.41
N PHE A 63 1.57 11.50 1.34
CA PHE A 63 2.87 10.91 1.01
C PHE A 63 3.32 9.85 2.01
N ILE A 64 3.01 10.02 3.31
CA ILE A 64 3.26 8.97 4.32
C ILE A 64 2.49 7.68 3.97
N PHE A 65 1.20 7.77 3.64
CA PHE A 65 0.42 6.59 3.23
C PHE A 65 0.99 5.92 1.98
N LEU A 66 1.45 6.72 1.01
CA LEU A 66 2.05 6.20 -0.22
C LEU A 66 3.35 5.43 0.07
N ILE A 67 4.26 6.03 0.86
CA ILE A 67 5.53 5.41 1.24
C ILE A 67 5.28 4.12 2.02
N VAL A 68 4.40 4.14 3.02
CA VAL A 68 4.05 2.95 3.82
C VAL A 68 3.44 1.86 2.94
N GLY A 69 2.52 2.21 2.03
CA GLY A 69 1.90 1.27 1.11
C GLY A 69 2.92 0.56 0.22
N ILE A 70 3.82 1.33 -0.40
CA ILE A 70 4.88 0.80 -1.28
C ILE A 70 5.87 -0.06 -0.47
N ALA A 71 6.36 0.44 0.66
CA ALA A 71 7.31 -0.28 1.51
C ALA A 71 6.75 -1.63 1.96
N ARG A 72 5.49 -1.65 2.42
CA ARG A 72 4.81 -2.88 2.84
C ARG A 72 4.62 -3.84 1.67
N PHE A 73 4.18 -3.35 0.52
CA PHE A 73 3.99 -4.17 -0.68
C PHE A 73 5.29 -4.86 -1.10
N LEU A 74 6.40 -4.10 -1.14
CA LEU A 74 7.72 -4.63 -1.48
C LEU A 74 8.24 -5.61 -0.42
N TYR A 75 8.05 -5.34 0.87
CA TYR A 75 8.46 -6.23 1.95
C TYR A 75 7.78 -7.60 1.86
N VAL A 76 6.46 -7.62 1.68
CA VAL A 76 5.70 -8.88 1.56
C VAL A 76 6.06 -9.61 0.27
N LYS A 77 6.19 -8.89 -0.86
CA LYS A 77 6.63 -9.47 -2.13
C LYS A 77 8.02 -10.12 -2.02
N LYS A 78 8.95 -9.48 -1.32
CA LYS A 78 10.29 -10.04 -1.03
C LYS A 78 10.21 -11.27 -0.12
N LYS A 79 9.37 -11.25 0.91
CA LYS A 79 9.20 -12.37 1.85
C LYS A 79 8.68 -13.62 1.13
N ILE A 80 7.63 -13.48 0.30
CA ILE A 80 7.08 -14.59 -0.50
C ILE A 80 8.15 -15.16 -1.45
N LYS A 81 8.91 -14.29 -2.14
CA LYS A 81 10.00 -14.72 -3.05
C LYS A 81 11.14 -15.45 -2.32
N LYS A 82 11.46 -15.06 -1.07
CA LYS A 82 12.52 -15.69 -0.28
C LYS A 82 12.14 -17.09 0.20
N PHE A 83 10.89 -17.30 0.62
CA PHE A 83 10.39 -18.64 0.99
C PHE A 83 10.43 -19.62 -0.19
N TYR A 84 10.27 -19.13 -1.42
CA TYR A 84 10.27 -19.96 -2.63
C TYR A 84 11.68 -20.19 -3.22
N LYS A 85 12.67 -19.33 -2.94
CA LYS A 85 14.05 -19.52 -3.46
C LYS A 85 14.91 -20.46 -2.57
N TYR A 86 14.42 -20.82 -1.39
CA TYR A 86 15.15 -21.64 -0.41
C TYR A 86 14.47 -22.98 -0.12
N LYS A 87 13.42 -23.33 -0.88
CA LYS A 87 12.76 -24.63 -0.83
C LYS A 87 12.73 -25.21 -2.23
#